data_AF-A0A5R2MVA7-F1
#
_entry.id   AF-A0A5R2MVA7-F1
#
_cell.length_a   1.000
_cell.length_b   1.000
_cell.length_c   1.000
_cell.angle_alpha   90.00
_cell.angle_beta   90.00
_cell.angle_gamma   90.00
#
_symmetry.space_group_name_H-M   'P 1'
#
loop_
_entity.id
_entity.type
_entity.pdbx_description
1 polymer ?
#
loop_
_entity_poly.entity_id
_entity_poly.type
_entity_poly.pdbx_seq_one_letter_code
_entity_poly.pdbx_strand_id
1 'polypeptide(L)'
;WLGQAFGWRATFWAVTAVGLAAFAVILALVPRGQATPEKSDLRADLAVLRRTPVLLGLATTVLGYAGVFAVFTYIAPLLTEISGFGEAAVSPIL
;
A
#
# COMPACT_ATOMS: atom_id res chain seq x y z
N TRP A 1 -12.11 -14.41 -5.85
CA TRP A 1 -12.90 -15.57 -5.35
C TRP A 1 -13.66 -15.24 -4.05
N LEU A 2 -13.00 -14.80 -2.96
CA LEU A 2 -13.69 -14.49 -1.69
C LEU A 2 -14.74 -13.36 -1.77
N GLY A 3 -14.42 -12.25 -2.47
CA GLY A 3 -15.34 -11.12 -2.64
C GLY A 3 -16.48 -11.37 -3.65
N GLN A 4 -16.35 -12.39 -4.50
CA GLN A 4 -17.40 -12.82 -5.44
C GLN A 4 -18.35 -13.85 -4.80
N ALA A 5 -17.87 -14.68 -3.87
CA ALA A 5 -18.67 -15.71 -3.20
C ALA A 5 -19.41 -15.23 -1.94
N PHE A 6 -18.84 -14.31 -1.15
CA PHE A 6 -19.40 -13.86 0.13
C PHE A 6 -19.61 -12.34 0.21
N GLY A 7 -19.46 -11.65 -0.93
CA GLY A 7 -19.58 -10.21 -1.05
C GLY A 7 -18.37 -9.46 -0.49
N TRP A 8 -18.24 -8.20 -0.92
CA TRP A 8 -17.14 -7.29 -0.54
C TRP A 8 -16.99 -7.12 0.98
N ARG A 9 -18.07 -7.27 1.75
CA ARG A 9 -18.05 -7.19 3.22
C ARG A 9 -17.25 -8.31 3.87
N ALA A 10 -17.29 -9.53 3.33
CA ALA A 10 -16.56 -10.67 3.89
C ALA A 10 -15.03 -10.49 3.75
N THR A 11 -14.58 -9.90 2.65
CA THR A 11 -13.16 -9.54 2.48
C THR A 11 -12.71 -8.49 3.50
N PHE A 12 -13.54 -7.50 3.82
CA PHE A 12 -13.22 -6.54 4.89
C PHE A 12 -13.16 -7.23 6.25
N TRP A 13 -14.13 -8.08 6.58
CA TRP A 13 -14.13 -8.83 7.85
C TRP A 13 -12.90 -9.73 8.02
N ALA A 14 -12.48 -10.41 6.95
CA ALA A 14 -11.27 -11.23 6.98
C ALA A 14 -10.02 -10.40 7.30
N VAL A 15 -9.86 -9.24 6.63
CA VAL A 15 -8.73 -8.32 6.89
C VAL A 15 -8.80 -7.76 8.32
N THR A 16 -9.97 -7.37 8.79
CA THR A 16 -10.18 -6.90 10.17
C THR A 16 -9.80 -7.96 11.19
N ALA A 17 -10.18 -9.22 10.99
CA ALA A 17 -9.84 -10.32 11.89
C ALA A 17 -8.33 -10.54 11.97
N VAL A 18 -7.63 -10.51 10.83
CA VAL A 18 -6.16 -10.61 10.78
C VAL A 18 -5.51 -9.43 11.50
N GLY A 19 -6.00 -8.21 11.29
CA GLY A 19 -5.49 -7.01 11.98
C GLY A 19 -5.66 -7.09 13.50
N LEU A 20 -6.81 -7.56 13.98
CA LEU A 20 -7.07 -7.79 15.41
C LEU A 20 -6.16 -8.88 15.99
N ALA A 21 -5.93 -9.97 15.26
CA ALA A 21 -5.02 -11.01 15.68
C ALA A 21 -3.59 -10.48 15.82
N ALA A 22 -3.10 -9.73 14.82
CA ALA A 22 -1.78 -9.10 14.87
C ALA A 22 -1.66 -8.12 16.05
N PHE A 23 -2.69 -7.30 16.28
CA PHE A 23 -2.74 -6.37 17.41
C PHE A 23 -2.70 -7.10 18.75
N ALA A 24 -3.46 -8.19 18.90
CA ALA A 24 -3.45 -9.01 20.11
C ALA A 24 -2.07 -9.67 20.35
N VAL A 25 -1.43 -10.17 19.29
CA VAL A 25 -0.06 -10.71 19.37
C VAL A 25 0.92 -9.63 19.83
N ILE A 26 0.87 -8.44 19.25
CA ILE A 26 1.73 -7.32 19.67
C ILE A 26 1.49 -6.99 21.14
N LEU A 27 0.24 -6.87 21.57
CA LEU A 27 -0.09 -6.57 22.97
C LEU A 27 0.37 -7.65 23.96
N ALA A 28 0.36 -8.91 23.53
CA ALA A 28 0.73 -10.05 24.37
C ALA A 28 2.25 -10.31 24.40
N LEU A 29 2.92 -10.16 23.26
CA LEU A 29 4.33 -10.54 23.09
C LEU A 29 5.30 -9.37 23.19
N VAL A 30 4.87 -8.12 22.95
CA VAL A 30 5.75 -6.95 23.11
C VAL A 30 5.88 -6.62 24.59
N PRO A 31 7.07 -6.79 25.20
CA PRO A 31 7.28 -6.41 26.58
C PRO A 31 7.08 -4.90 26.70
N ARG A 32 6.34 -4.46 27.72
CA ARG A 32 6.21 -3.04 28.08
C ARG A 32 7.52 -2.57 28.69
N GLY A 33 8.56 -2.48 27.85
CA GLY A 33 9.83 -1.90 28.22
C GLY A 33 9.61 -0.45 28.62
N GLN A 34 10.07 -0.10 29.82
CA GLN A 34 10.18 1.29 30.27
C GLN A 34 11.33 1.94 29.48
N ALA A 35 11.17 2.08 28.17
CA ALA A 35 11.96 3.06 27.44
C ALA A 35 11.49 4.40 28.00
N THR A 36 12.36 5.09 28.75
CA THR A 36 12.20 6.51 29.05
C THR A 36 11.67 7.15 27.78
N PRO A 37 10.52 7.85 27.80
CA PRO A 37 10.00 8.47 26.59
C PRO A 37 11.10 9.42 26.12
N GLU A 38 11.85 8.98 25.10
CA GLU A 38 12.69 9.86 24.33
C GLU A 38 11.74 10.97 23.94
N LYS A 39 12.05 12.21 24.31
CA LYS A 39 11.19 13.34 23.98
C LYS A 39 11.09 13.35 22.47
N SER A 40 10.04 12.70 21.94
CA SER A 40 9.73 12.65 20.53
C SER A 40 9.35 14.07 20.20
N ASP A 41 10.32 14.81 19.70
CA ASP A 41 10.08 16.12 19.17
C ASP A 41 9.52 15.91 17.77
N LEU A 42 8.20 15.70 17.72
CA LEU A 42 7.46 15.54 16.48
C LEU A 42 7.79 16.66 15.48
N ARG A 43 8.13 17.87 15.96
CA ARG A 43 8.54 18.99 15.10
C ARG A 43 9.92 18.77 14.48
N ALA A 44 10.86 18.20 15.23
CA ALA A 44 12.17 17.81 14.72
C ALA A 44 12.04 16.68 13.68
N ASP A 45 11.19 15.67 13.95
CA ASP A 45 10.92 14.58 13.01
C ASP A 45 10.25 15.09 11.72
N LEU A 46 9.28 16.00 11.84
CA LEU A 46 8.67 16.69 10.70
C LEU A 46 9.66 17.59 9.95
N ALA A 47 10.65 18.16 10.63
CA ALA A 47 11.69 18.95 9.98
C ALA A 47 12.65 18.07 9.16
N VAL A 48 12.83 16.79 9.50
CA VAL A 48 13.61 15.83 8.69
C VAL A 48 12.98 15.62 7.31
N LEU A 49 11.65 15.54 7.25
CA LEU A 49 10.91 15.44 5.97
C LEU A 49 11.15 16.63 5.04
N ARG A 50 11.51 17.81 5.57
CA ARG A 50 11.78 19.01 4.78
C ARG A 50 13.21 19.05 4.22
N ARG A 51 14.07 18.08 4.56
CA ARG A 51 15.44 18.02 4.02
C ARG A 51 15.42 17.60 2.55
N THR A 52 16.13 18.35 1.71
CA THR A 52 16.21 18.10 0.26
C THR A 52 16.54 16.64 -0.10
N PRO A 53 17.50 15.96 0.55
CA PRO A 53 17.78 14.55 0.22
C PRO A 53 16.60 13.61 0.49
N VAL A 54 15.83 13.87 1.55
CA VAL A 54 14.64 13.07 1.91
C VAL A 54 13.53 13.31 0.89
N LEU A 55 13.31 14.57 0.50
CA LEU A 55 12.35 14.94 -0.53
C LEU A 55 12.71 14.33 -1.89
N LEU A 56 13.99 14.32 -2.26
CA LEU A 56 14.46 13.68 -3.50
C LEU A 56 14.24 12.17 -3.46
N GLY A 57 14.56 11.50 -2.34
CA GLY A 57 14.29 10.07 -2.18
C GLY A 57 12.79 9.74 -2.34
N LEU A 58 11.93 10.49 -1.64
CA LEU A 58 10.47 10.38 -1.76
C LEU A 58 10.00 10.64 -3.19
N ALA A 59 10.52 11.67 -3.86
CA ALA A 59 10.17 11.99 -5.24
C ALA A 59 10.58 10.86 -6.20
N THR A 60 11.77 10.27 -6.03
CA THR A 60 12.20 9.11 -6.83
C THR A 60 11.28 7.91 -6.60
N THR A 61 10.89 7.61 -5.36
CA THR A 61 9.92 6.55 -5.08
C THR A 61 8.58 6.83 -5.73
N VAL A 62 8.08 8.06 -5.64
CA VAL A 62 6.82 8.48 -6.28
C VAL A 62 6.91 8.38 -7.79
N LEU A 63 7.98 8.87 -8.43
CA LEU A 63 8.15 8.77 -9.88
C LEU A 63 8.24 7.31 -10.35
N GLY A 64 8.97 6.46 -9.61
CA GLY A 64 9.07 5.03 -9.90
C GLY A 64 7.72 4.33 -9.83
N TYR A 65 6.95 4.56 -8.76
CA TYR A 65 5.63 3.95 -8.60
C TYR A 65 4.55 4.60 -9.47
N ALA A 66 4.65 5.90 -9.78
CA ALA A 66 3.70 6.60 -10.64
C ALA A 66 3.70 6.01 -12.06
N GLY A 67 4.87 5.63 -12.59
CA GLY A 67 4.96 4.92 -13.87
C GLY A 67 4.21 3.58 -13.82
N VAL A 68 4.39 2.80 -12.75
CA VAL A 68 3.69 1.51 -12.57
C VAL A 68 2.18 1.72 -12.46
N PHE A 69 1.73 2.69 -11.66
CA PHE A 69 0.32 3.02 -11.51
C PHE A 69 -0.30 3.52 -12.81
N ALA A 70 0.41 4.34 -13.58
CA ALA A 70 -0.05 4.81 -14.89
C ALA A 70 -0.24 3.63 -15.85
N VAL A 71 0.71 2.69 -15.88
CA VAL A 71 0.59 1.46 -16.68
C VAL A 71 -0.62 0.65 -16.21
N PHE A 72 -0.81 0.38 -14.92
CA PHE A 72 -2.00 -0.36 -14.44
C PHE A 72 -3.32 0.36 -14.75
N THR A 73 -3.36 1.69 -14.66
CA THR A 73 -4.58 2.49 -14.90
C THR A 73 -4.96 2.51 -16.38
N TYR A 74 -3.97 2.54 -17.28
CA TYR A 74 -4.19 2.68 -18.72
C TYR A 74 -3.87 1.41 -19.52
N ILE A 75 -3.50 0.30 -18.88
CA ILE A 75 -3.20 -0.96 -19.57
C ILE A 75 -4.39 -1.44 -20.39
N ALA A 76 -5.60 -1.32 -19.84
CA ALA A 76 -6.82 -1.74 -20.52
C ALA A 76 -7.09 -0.91 -21.79
N PRO A 77 -7.18 0.44 -21.75
CA PRO A 77 -7.38 1.24 -22.95
C PRO A 77 -6.20 1.19 -23.93
N LEU A 78 -4.95 1.06 -23.46
CA LEU A 78 -3.79 0.89 -24.35
C LEU A 78 -3.86 -0.40 -25.17
N LEU A 79 -4.33 -1.49 -24.55
CA LEU A 79 -4.49 -2.79 -25.21
C LEU A 79 -5.72 -2.82 -26.15
N THR A 80 -6.84 -2.21 -25.75
CA THR A 80 -8.09 -2.27 -26.53
C THR A 80 -8.19 -1.20 -27.63
N GLU A 81 -7.74 0.04 -27.39
CA GLU A 81 -7.96 1.16 -28.32
C GLU A 81 -6.80 1.36 -29.31
N ILE A 82 -5.57 0.96 -28.96
CA ILE A 82 -4.38 1.21 -29.81
C ILE A 82 -3.87 -0.08 -30.46
N SER A 83 -3.93 -1.23 -29.77
CA SER A 83 -3.35 -2.49 -30.27
C SER A 83 -4.35 -3.46 -30.90
N GLY A 84 -5.66 -3.22 -30.78
CA GLY A 84 -6.71 -3.99 -31.48
C GLY A 84 -6.90 -5.44 -31.01
N PHE A 85 -6.36 -5.81 -29.85
CA PHE A 85 -6.53 -7.14 -29.26
C PHE A 85 -7.87 -7.23 -28.50
N GLY A 86 -8.56 -8.37 -28.63
CA GLY A 86 -9.84 -8.62 -27.98
C GLY A 86 -9.73 -8.71 -26.45
N GLU A 87 -10.77 -8.23 -25.75
CA GLU A 87 -10.87 -8.10 -24.29
C GLU A 87 -10.45 -9.34 -23.48
N ALA A 88 -10.50 -10.54 -24.08
CA ALA A 88 -10.15 -11.82 -23.46
C ALA A 88 -8.65 -12.02 -23.17
N ALA A 89 -7.76 -11.19 -23.73
CA ALA A 89 -6.30 -11.33 -23.54
C ALA A 89 -5.73 -10.56 -22.34
N VAL A 90 -6.56 -9.82 -21.58
CA VAL A 90 -6.09 -8.99 -20.46
C VAL A 90 -5.85 -9.82 -19.18
N SER A 91 -6.63 -10.88 -18.97
CA SER A 91 -6.55 -11.73 -17.76
C SER A 91 -5.38 -12.73 -17.67
N PRO A 92 -4.78 -13.24 -18.76
CA PRO A 92 -3.63 -14.14 -18.69
C PRO A 92 -2.25 -13.44 -18.81
N ILE A 93 -2.20 -12.15 -19.15
CA ILE A 93 -0.95 -11.37 -19.24
C ILE A 93 -0.62 -10.68 -17.91
N LEU A 94 -1.62 -10.46 -17.05
CA LEU A 94 -1.49 -10.00 -15.66
C LEU A 94 -1.59 -11.19 -14.70
#